data_AF-A0A7X9C4Y8-F1
#
_entry.id   AF-A0A7X9C4Y8-F1
#
_cell.length_a   1.000
_cell.length_b   1.000
_cell.length_c   1.000
_cell.angle_alpha   90.00
_cell.angle_beta   90.00
_cell.angle_gamma   90.00
#
_symmetry.space_group_name_H-M   'P 1'
#
loop_
_entity.id
_entity.type
_entity.pdbx_description
1 polymer ?
#
loop_
_entity_poly.entity_id
_entity_poly.type
_entity_poly.pdbx_seq_one_letter_code
_entity_poly.pdbx_strand_id
1 'polypeptide(L)'
;MSEIARVNCGKRYSGSFKENVLRVAKERSLNATEVSRLFGIAPVTFKDWVKKAETRAAEARAKALAKEKAIRKELSQLVMASAKLNEAMGQLELELYQLQKELNKAS
;
A
#
# COMPACT_ATOMS: atom_id res chain seq x y z
N MET A 1 27.44 -38.99 14.11
CA MET A 1 26.13 -39.38 13.56
C MET A 1 25.10 -38.38 14.09
N SER A 2 24.53 -37.57 13.21
CA SER A 2 23.62 -36.46 13.57
C SER A 2 22.26 -36.96 14.03
N GLU A 3 21.92 -36.64 15.26
CA GLU A 3 20.60 -36.87 15.85
C GLU A 3 19.63 -35.78 15.35
N ILE A 4 19.07 -36.00 14.16
CA ILE A 4 17.95 -35.19 13.67
C ILE A 4 16.71 -35.69 14.40
N ALA A 5 16.37 -35.02 15.49
CA ALA A 5 15.16 -35.24 16.27
C ALA A 5 13.92 -35.25 15.34
N ARG A 6 13.27 -36.41 15.26
CA ARG A 6 11.93 -36.57 14.65
C ARG A 6 10.92 -35.79 15.49
N VAL A 7 10.61 -34.56 15.11
CA VAL A 7 9.49 -33.81 15.70
C VAL A 7 8.24 -34.12 14.89
N ASN A 8 7.42 -35.03 15.41
CA ASN A 8 6.09 -35.32 14.86
C ASN A 8 5.02 -34.55 15.66
N CYS A 9 4.10 -33.93 14.92
CA CYS A 9 2.72 -33.54 15.28
C CYS A 9 2.50 -32.58 16.48
N GLY A 10 2.35 -31.27 16.18
CA GLY A 10 1.69 -30.30 17.07
C GLY A 10 2.20 -28.85 17.01
N LYS A 11 3.43 -28.63 16.56
CA LYS A 11 4.05 -27.29 16.56
C LYS A 11 3.77 -26.55 15.25
N ARG A 12 2.86 -25.58 15.27
CA ARG A 12 2.72 -24.59 14.20
C ARG A 12 4.04 -23.82 14.08
N TYR A 13 4.60 -23.74 12.88
CA TYR A 13 5.72 -22.85 12.60
C TYR A 13 5.38 -21.41 13.00
N SER A 14 6.32 -20.71 13.65
CA SER A 14 6.15 -19.31 14.04
C SER A 14 6.01 -18.40 12.82
N GLY A 15 5.39 -17.23 13.01
CA GLY A 15 5.23 -16.24 11.94
C GLY A 15 6.58 -15.76 11.39
N SER A 16 7.49 -15.39 12.28
CA SER A 16 8.85 -14.93 11.94
C SER A 16 9.65 -15.98 11.16
N PHE A 17 9.48 -17.27 11.48
CA PHE A 17 10.12 -18.34 10.73
C PHE A 17 9.59 -18.43 9.29
N LYS A 18 8.27 -18.38 9.11
CA LYS A 18 7.65 -18.40 7.76
C LYS A 18 8.10 -17.23 6.91
N GLU A 19 8.13 -16.03 7.50
CA GLU A 19 8.58 -14.81 6.83
C GLU A 19 10.05 -14.91 6.42
N ASN A 20 10.91 -15.40 7.31
CA ASN A 20 12.31 -15.60 6.99
C ASN A 20 12.51 -16.62 5.84
N VAL A 21 11.79 -17.75 5.87
CA VAL A 21 11.85 -18.76 4.81
C VAL A 21 11.40 -18.19 3.47
N LEU A 22 10.27 -17.47 3.44
CA LEU A 22 9.76 -16.84 2.22
C LEU A 22 10.72 -15.76 1.68
N ARG A 23 11.33 -14.96 2.58
CA ARG A 23 12.32 -13.96 2.21
C ARG A 23 13.55 -14.60 1.55
N VAL A 24 14.17 -15.57 2.23
CA VAL A 24 15.38 -16.25 1.71
C VAL A 24 15.09 -16.98 0.41
N ALA A 25 13.93 -17.65 0.31
CA ALA A 25 13.52 -18.33 -0.92
C ALA A 25 13.37 -17.35 -2.09
N LYS A 26 12.83 -16.16 -1.84
CA LYS A 26 12.69 -15.11 -2.86
C LYS A 26 14.05 -14.51 -3.25
N GLU A 27 14.86 -14.11 -2.28
CA GLU A 27 16.16 -13.46 -2.52
C GLU A 27 17.13 -14.37 -3.28
N ARG A 28 17.11 -15.67 -2.97
CA ARG A 28 17.99 -16.66 -3.59
C ARG A 28 17.31 -17.44 -4.73
N SER A 29 16.07 -17.09 -5.08
CA SER A 29 15.26 -17.77 -6.11
C SER A 29 15.22 -19.30 -5.94
N LEU A 30 15.10 -19.76 -4.70
CA LEU A 30 15.11 -21.18 -4.36
C LEU A 30 13.80 -21.85 -4.75
N ASN A 31 13.91 -23.06 -5.27
CA ASN A 31 12.76 -23.91 -5.52
C ASN A 31 12.32 -24.66 -4.24
N ALA A 32 11.12 -25.25 -4.28
CA ALA A 32 10.53 -25.92 -3.12
C ALA A 32 11.36 -27.10 -2.58
N THR A 33 12.15 -27.75 -3.44
CA THR A 33 13.03 -28.86 -3.07
C THR A 33 14.26 -28.35 -2.32
N GLU A 34 14.84 -27.23 -2.75
CA GLU A 34 15.97 -26.59 -2.08
C GLU A 34 15.56 -26.03 -0.72
N VAL A 35 14.40 -25.38 -0.64
CA VAL A 35 13.83 -24.90 0.63
C VAL A 35 13.60 -26.07 1.59
N SER A 36 13.09 -27.20 1.09
CA SER A 36 12.93 -28.41 1.90
C SER A 36 14.25 -28.92 2.47
N ARG A 37 15.31 -28.97 1.65
CA ARG A 37 16.64 -29.39 2.09
C ARG A 37 17.26 -28.44 3.13
N LEU A 38 17.09 -27.13 2.94
CA LEU A 38 17.72 -26.11 3.80
C LEU A 38 16.99 -25.92 5.13
N PHE A 39 15.66 -25.97 5.12
CA PHE A 39 14.84 -25.62 6.28
C PHE A 39 14.09 -26.81 6.89
N GLY A 40 14.18 -28.00 6.29
CA GLY A 40 13.51 -29.21 6.76
C GLY A 40 11.98 -29.16 6.62
N ILE A 41 11.47 -28.37 5.66
CA ILE A 41 10.03 -28.12 5.48
C ILE A 41 9.54 -28.92 4.27
N ALA A 42 8.39 -29.60 4.41
CA ALA A 42 7.79 -30.28 3.27
C ALA A 42 7.53 -29.30 2.10
N PRO A 43 7.88 -29.65 0.84
CA PRO A 43 7.69 -28.78 -0.32
C PRO A 43 6.26 -28.27 -0.48
N VAL A 44 5.27 -29.11 -0.13
CA VAL A 44 3.84 -28.75 -0.15
C VAL A 44 3.53 -27.64 0.85
N THR A 45 4.05 -27.74 2.07
CA THR A 45 3.86 -26.71 3.11
C THR A 45 4.46 -25.37 2.69
N PHE A 46 5.62 -25.38 2.04
CA PHE A 46 6.23 -24.17 1.49
C PHE A 46 5.37 -23.56 0.38
N LYS A 47 4.89 -24.36 -0.57
CA LYS A 47 3.98 -23.90 -1.64
C LYS A 47 2.71 -23.26 -1.07
N ASP A 48 2.13 -23.84 -0.02
CA ASP A 48 0.96 -23.27 0.65
C ASP A 48 1.25 -21.90 1.27
N TRP A 49 2.46 -21.69 1.81
CA TRP A 49 2.85 -20.39 2.37
C TRP A 49 3.06 -19.35 1.28
N VAL A 50 3.71 -19.74 0.17
CA VAL A 50 3.87 -18.87 -1.00
C VAL A 50 2.51 -18.43 -1.52
N LYS A 51 1.59 -19.38 -1.76
CA LYS A 51 0.23 -19.09 -2.22
C LYS A 51 -0.50 -18.13 -1.27
N LYS A 52 -0.43 -18.37 0.05
CA LYS A 52 -1.06 -17.49 1.05
C LYS A 52 -0.44 -16.09 1.06
N ALA A 53 0.88 -15.98 0.89
CA ALA A 53 1.57 -14.70 0.83
C ALA A 53 1.17 -13.92 -0.42
N GLU A 54 1.06 -14.58 -1.57
CA GLU A 54 0.61 -13.98 -2.83
C GLU A 54 -0.84 -13.48 -2.76
N THR A 55 -1.76 -14.28 -2.20
CA THR A 55 -3.15 -13.85 -2.01
C THR A 55 -3.23 -12.60 -1.13
N ARG A 56 -2.50 -12.57 0.00
CA ARG A 56 -2.45 -11.39 0.88
C ARG A 56 -1.85 -10.17 0.16
N ALA A 57 -0.82 -10.36 -0.64
CA ALA A 57 -0.22 -9.28 -1.42
C ALA A 57 -1.20 -8.73 -2.47
N ALA A 58 -1.97 -9.61 -3.13
CA ALA A 58 -3.01 -9.21 -4.08
C ALA A 58 -4.13 -8.41 -3.38
N GLU A 59 -4.61 -8.86 -2.23
CA GLU A 59 -5.61 -8.13 -1.43
C GLU A 59 -5.08 -6.76 -0.97
N ALA A 60 -3.83 -6.69 -0.51
CA ALA A 60 -3.21 -5.44 -0.11
C ALA A 60 -3.10 -4.46 -1.29
N ARG A 61 -2.71 -4.94 -2.47
CA ARG A 61 -2.68 -4.15 -3.71
C ARG A 61 -4.06 -3.65 -4.10
N ALA A 62 -5.08 -4.50 -4.05
CA ALA A 62 -6.46 -4.11 -4.35
C ALA A 62 -6.97 -3.01 -3.40
N LYS A 63 -6.68 -3.15 -2.10
CA LYS A 63 -7.02 -2.12 -1.09
C LYS A 63 -6.27 -0.81 -1.34
N ALA A 64 -4.98 -0.88 -1.68
CA ALA A 64 -4.18 0.31 -2.00
C ALA A 64 -4.74 1.05 -3.22
N LEU A 65 -5.09 0.32 -4.29
CA LEU A 65 -5.69 0.88 -5.49
C LEU A 65 -7.05 1.54 -5.22
N ALA A 66 -7.88 0.92 -4.38
CA ALA A 66 -9.16 1.51 -3.98
C ALA A 66 -8.97 2.82 -3.20
N LYS A 67 -8.00 2.86 -2.27
CA LYS A 67 -7.64 4.08 -1.54
C LYS A 67 -7.11 5.17 -2.45
N GLU A 68 -6.21 4.82 -3.37
CA GLU A 68 -5.66 5.76 -4.36
C GLU A 68 -6.77 6.39 -5.20
N LYS A 69 -7.73 5.58 -5.67
CA LYS A 69 -8.88 6.07 -6.44
C LYS A 69 -9.75 7.03 -5.62
N ALA A 70 -9.97 6.75 -4.33
CA ALA A 70 -10.71 7.63 -3.43
C ALA A 70 -9.98 8.96 -3.24
N ILE A 71 -8.69 8.92 -2.93
CA ILE A 71 -7.83 10.12 -2.77
C ILE A 71 -7.83 10.96 -4.06
N ARG A 72 -7.73 10.32 -5.23
CA ARG A 72 -7.75 11.02 -6.51
C ARG A 72 -9.07 11.75 -6.75
N LYS A 73 -10.19 11.15 -6.34
CA LYS A 73 -11.51 11.78 -6.43
C LYS A 73 -11.60 13.00 -5.51
N GLU A 74 -11.17 12.87 -4.26
CA GLU A 74 -11.14 13.97 -3.30
C GLU A 74 -10.24 15.11 -3.78
N LEU A 75 -9.05 14.79 -4.29
CA LEU A 75 -8.11 15.78 -4.84
C LEU A 75 -8.74 16.55 -6.01
N SER A 76 -9.41 15.84 -6.94
CA SER A 76 -10.10 16.49 -8.06
C SER A 76 -11.18 17.47 -7.58
N GLN A 77 -11.97 17.08 -6.57
CA GLN A 77 -12.99 17.94 -5.98
C GLN A 77 -12.38 19.18 -5.32
N LEU A 78 -11.28 19.03 -4.58
CA LEU A 78 -10.57 20.14 -3.96
C LEU A 78 -9.98 21.10 -4.98
N VAL A 79 -9.41 20.58 -6.08
CA VAL A 79 -8.89 21.41 -7.17
C VAL A 79 -10.02 22.24 -7.79
N MET A 80 -11.17 21.63 -8.10
CA MET A 80 -12.32 22.37 -8.62
C MET A 80 -12.85 23.40 -7.64
N ALA A 81 -12.91 23.08 -6.34
CA ALA A 81 -13.35 24.02 -5.31
C ALA A 81 -12.39 25.20 -5.19
N SER A 82 -11.07 24.95 -5.24
CA SER A 82 -10.06 26.01 -5.20
C SER A 82 -10.12 26.93 -6.42
N ALA A 83 -10.38 26.39 -7.61
CA ALA A 83 -10.55 27.19 -8.82
C ALA A 83 -11.74 28.15 -8.69
N LYS A 84 -12.88 27.65 -8.23
CA LYS A 84 -14.08 28.48 -7.99
C LYS A 84 -13.83 29.57 -6.94
N LEU A 85 -13.11 29.24 -5.88
CA LEU A 85 -12.78 30.20 -4.83
C LEU A 85 -11.85 31.31 -5.36
N ASN A 86 -10.85 30.95 -6.17
CA ASN A 86 -9.97 31.93 -6.80
C ASN A 86 -10.72 32.85 -7.78
N GLU A 87 -11.65 32.31 -8.57
CA GLU A 87 -12.51 33.12 -9.44
C GLU A 87 -13.34 34.12 -8.63
N ALA A 88 -13.98 33.67 -7.54
CA ALA A 88 -14.76 34.53 -6.66
C ALA A 88 -13.89 35.61 -5.99
N MET A 89 -12.68 35.26 -5.54
CA MET A 89 -11.73 36.23 -4.99
C MET A 89 -11.37 37.30 -6.02
N GLY A 90 -11.07 36.92 -7.26
CA GLY A 90 -10.74 37.89 -8.31
C GLY A 90 -11.90 38.83 -8.65
N GLN A 91 -13.14 38.35 -8.60
CA GLN A 91 -14.33 39.20 -8.76
C GLN A 91 -14.46 40.22 -7.63
N LEU A 92 -14.28 39.79 -6.38
CA LEU A 92 -14.33 40.67 -5.21
C LEU A 92 -13.21 41.73 -5.26
N GLU A 93 -12.00 41.36 -5.68
CA GLU A 93 -10.89 42.30 -5.86
C GLU A 93 -11.22 43.38 -6.90
N LEU A 94 -11.88 43.01 -8.00
CA LEU A 94 -12.34 43.96 -9.02
C LEU A 94 -13.44 44.89 -8.48
N GLU A 95 -14.40 44.36 -7.73
CA GLU A 95 -15.46 45.15 -7.10
C GLU A 95 -14.88 46.17 -6.10
N LEU A 96 -13.96 45.73 -5.24
CA LEU A 96 -13.27 46.60 -4.30
C LEU A 96 -12.51 47.73 -5.02
N TYR A 97 -11.80 47.41 -6.11
CA TYR A 97 -11.11 48.40 -6.91
C TYR A 97 -12.08 49.44 -7.51
N GLN A 98 -13.23 49.00 -8.03
CA GLN A 98 -14.25 49.89 -8.57
C GLN A 98 -14.82 50.82 -7.50
N LEU A 99 -15.20 50.27 -6.34
CA LEU A 99 -15.73 51.05 -5.22
C LEU A 99 -14.73 52.08 -4.72
N GLN A 100 -13.45 51.70 -4.58
CA GLN A 100 -12.42 52.63 -4.14
C GLN A 100 -12.17 53.76 -5.14
N LYS A 101 -12.24 53.46 -6.45
CA LYS A 101 -12.17 54.46 -7.52
C LYS A 101 -13.35 55.43 -7.48
N GLU A 102 -14.55 54.95 -7.19
CA GLU A 102 -15.74 55.81 -7.04
C GLU A 102 -15.65 56.71 -5.81
N LEU A 103 -15.22 56.16 -4.66
CA LEU A 103 -15.01 56.92 -3.43
C LEU A 103 -14.02 58.08 -3.64
N ASN A 104 -12.91 57.82 -4.33
CA ASN A 104 -11.89 58.83 -4.64
C ASN A 104 -12.36 59.93 -5.60
N LYS A 105 -13.45 59.71 -6.37
CA LYS A 105 -14.04 60.74 -7.22
C LYS A 105 -15.07 61.60 -6.49
N ALA A 106 -15.64 61.08 -5.40
CA ALA A 106 -16.65 61.75 -4.59
C ALA A 106 -16.03 62.59 -3.45
N SER A 107 -14.72 62.45 -3.22
CA SER A 107 -13.91 63.26 -2.30
C SER A 107 -13.24 64.41 -3.04
#